data_AF-A0A839QSI4-F1
#
_entry.id   AF-A0A839QSI4-F1
#
_cell.length_a   1.000
_cell.length_b   1.000
_cell.length_c   1.000
_cell.angle_alpha   90.00
_cell.angle_beta   90.00
_cell.angle_gamma   90.00
#
_symmetry.space_group_name_H-M   'P 1'
#
loop_
_entity.id
_entity.type
_entity.pdbx_description
1 polymer ?
#
loop_
_entity_poly.entity_id
_entity_poly.type
_entity_poly.pdbx_seq_one_letter_code
_entity_poly.pdbx_strand_id
1 'polypeptide(L)'
;MKSTKTTGTAYAKTYAGTTQHEMPSQKSPAGNYEFTYGRTDAQGLPVIEQAEHDNQGACLEHDPVTGEPLMLPTSSGMQSLYVHDGTGSPVALITNEPYVAFAYAYDPYGTPVLTQVSGGNAVAQNPYAFKDGTQDRTTGWVKYGARWYNPAIGRWTQQDTLDAPLDPANANRYAYAANDPINNADPLGLVTSQCLISGGVTAGLGLISVALAIGAVGATGTILGAPAGAVLTAGSLAVGGGPAASLTYSLFVCL
;
A
#
# COMPACT_ATOMS: atom_id res chain seq x y z
N MET A 1 8.19 -17.50 -4.67
CA MET A 1 9.28 -16.86 -3.91
C MET A 1 10.02 -15.92 -4.84
N LYS A 2 10.08 -14.61 -4.54
CA LYS A 2 10.93 -13.66 -5.27
C LYS A 2 12.09 -13.25 -4.37
N SER A 3 13.20 -12.80 -4.94
CA SER A 3 14.33 -12.28 -4.16
C SER A 3 14.81 -10.96 -4.73
N THR A 4 15.33 -10.10 -3.85
CA THR A 4 16.04 -8.86 -4.21
C THR A 4 17.51 -9.07 -3.91
N LYS A 5 18.41 -8.51 -4.74
CA LYS A 5 19.84 -8.59 -4.52
C LYS A 5 20.38 -7.23 -4.13
N THR A 6 21.10 -7.17 -3.01
CA THR A 6 21.86 -6.00 -2.59
C THR A 6 23.28 -6.46 -2.28
N THR A 7 24.28 -5.83 -2.89
CA THR A 7 25.72 -6.14 -2.69
C THR A 7 26.05 -7.63 -2.90
N GLY A 8 25.43 -8.27 -3.89
CA GLY A 8 25.66 -9.68 -4.24
C GLY A 8 24.89 -10.70 -3.38
N THR A 9 24.29 -10.30 -2.27
CA THR A 9 23.47 -11.19 -1.42
C THR A 9 21.99 -11.11 -1.82
N ALA A 10 21.36 -12.28 -1.98
CA ALA A 10 19.94 -12.38 -2.29
C ALA A 10 19.10 -12.50 -1.02
N TYR A 11 18.09 -11.64 -0.89
CA TYR A 11 17.16 -11.60 0.22
C TYR A 11 15.76 -11.99 -0.26
N ALA A 12 15.17 -13.00 0.38
CA ALA A 12 13.91 -13.60 -0.03
C ALA A 12 12.69 -12.80 0.42
N LYS A 13 11.64 -12.80 -0.42
CA LYS A 13 10.31 -12.26 -0.15
C LYS A 13 9.24 -13.27 -0.57
N THR A 14 8.20 -13.40 0.25
CA THR A 14 6.99 -14.17 -0.08
C THR A 14 5.85 -13.23 -0.39
N TYR A 15 4.90 -13.69 -1.19
CA TYR A 15 3.70 -12.94 -1.54
C TYR A 15 2.51 -13.88 -1.41
N ALA A 16 1.39 -13.34 -0.94
CA ALA A 16 0.12 -14.05 -0.92
C ALA A 16 -0.77 -13.63 -2.10
N GLY A 17 -1.69 -14.51 -2.46
CA GLY A 17 -2.64 -14.32 -3.55
C GLY A 17 -2.02 -14.28 -4.96
N THR A 18 -2.85 -13.96 -5.94
CA THR A 18 -2.46 -13.81 -7.36
C THR A 18 -2.01 -12.38 -7.69
N THR A 19 -2.45 -11.39 -6.92
CA THR A 19 -2.21 -9.96 -7.15
C THR A 19 -0.89 -9.45 -6.56
N GLN A 20 -0.28 -10.17 -5.62
CA GLN A 20 0.95 -9.78 -4.93
C GLN A 20 0.85 -8.45 -4.17
N HIS A 21 -0.35 -8.10 -3.69
CA HIS A 21 -0.55 -6.93 -2.82
C HIS A 21 -0.02 -7.19 -1.41
N GLU A 22 -0.12 -8.44 -0.95
CA GLU A 22 0.37 -8.89 0.35
C GLU A 22 1.78 -9.43 0.22
N MET A 23 2.69 -8.95 1.06
CA MET A 23 4.04 -9.48 1.22
C MET A 23 4.21 -10.03 2.64
N PRO A 24 3.76 -11.27 2.95
CA PRO A 24 3.71 -11.76 4.34
C PRO A 24 5.07 -11.97 4.99
N SER A 25 6.14 -12.11 4.21
CA SER A 25 7.48 -12.20 4.80
C SER A 25 8.58 -11.65 3.91
N GLN A 26 9.59 -11.09 4.58
CA GLN A 26 10.80 -10.57 3.98
C GLN A 26 12.01 -10.92 4.86
N LYS A 27 13.08 -11.40 4.23
CA LYS A 27 14.41 -11.44 4.85
C LYS A 27 15.18 -10.18 4.47
N SER A 28 16.03 -9.71 5.38
CA SER A 28 16.88 -8.54 5.15
C SER A 28 18.20 -8.67 5.92
N PRO A 29 19.19 -7.79 5.68
CA PRO A 29 20.37 -7.71 6.54
C PRO A 29 20.04 -7.35 8.00
N ALA A 30 18.90 -6.68 8.24
CA ALA A 30 18.46 -6.23 9.55
C ALA A 30 17.65 -7.28 10.33
N GLY A 31 17.38 -8.45 9.75
CA GLY A 31 16.58 -9.52 10.37
C GLY A 31 15.46 -10.03 9.47
N ASN A 32 14.63 -10.89 10.04
CA ASN A 32 13.44 -11.44 9.39
C ASN A 32 12.20 -10.63 9.79
N TYR A 33 11.39 -10.31 8.79
CA TYR A 33 10.14 -9.59 8.94
C TYR A 33 8.98 -10.46 8.51
N GLU A 34 7.95 -10.51 9.33
CA GLU A 34 6.68 -11.16 9.02
C GLU A 34 5.53 -10.17 9.20
N PHE A 35 4.56 -10.21 8.30
CA PHE A 35 3.43 -9.29 8.27
C PHE A 35 2.13 -10.08 8.15
N THR A 36 1.21 -9.84 9.08
CA THR A 36 -0.14 -10.37 9.03
C THR A 36 -1.05 -9.31 8.46
N TYR A 37 -1.69 -9.65 7.34
CA TYR A 37 -2.68 -8.79 6.69
C TYR A 37 -4.08 -9.17 7.17
N GLY A 38 -4.95 -8.17 7.31
CA GLY A 38 -6.32 -8.38 7.79
C GLY A 38 -7.34 -7.63 6.94
N ARG A 39 -7.91 -6.55 7.49
CA ARG A 39 -8.91 -5.73 6.79
C ARG A 39 -8.35 -5.05 5.54
N THR A 40 -9.25 -4.57 4.70
CA THR A 40 -8.91 -3.71 3.56
C THR A 40 -9.13 -2.24 3.87
N ASP A 41 -8.31 -1.37 3.31
CA ASP A 41 -8.47 0.09 3.36
C ASP A 41 -9.62 0.60 2.47
N ALA A 42 -9.78 1.92 2.41
CA ALA A 42 -10.78 2.59 1.56
C ALA A 42 -10.63 2.27 0.05
N GLN A 43 -9.43 1.85 -0.37
CA GLN A 43 -9.05 1.52 -1.74
C GLN A 43 -9.12 0.00 -2.00
N GLY A 44 -9.57 -0.79 -1.02
CA GLY A 44 -9.66 -2.25 -1.12
C GLY A 44 -8.32 -2.97 -1.05
N LEU A 45 -7.24 -2.30 -0.63
CA LEU A 45 -5.94 -2.94 -0.41
C LEU A 45 -5.86 -3.52 1.00
N PRO A 46 -5.26 -4.71 1.16
CA PRO A 46 -5.08 -5.32 2.46
C PRO A 46 -4.11 -4.52 3.32
N VAL A 47 -4.50 -4.28 4.57
CA VAL A 47 -3.74 -3.52 5.56
C VAL A 47 -2.99 -4.48 6.48
N ILE A 48 -1.78 -4.11 6.88
CA ILE A 48 -0.95 -4.88 7.82
C ILE A 48 -1.48 -4.64 9.23
N GLU A 49 -2.06 -5.65 9.86
CA GLU A 49 -2.58 -5.57 11.24
C GLU A 49 -1.54 -5.99 12.28
N GLN A 50 -0.54 -6.79 11.87
CA GLN A 50 0.56 -7.20 12.75
C GLN A 50 1.88 -7.21 11.98
N ALA A 51 2.94 -6.83 12.68
CA ALA A 51 4.31 -6.86 12.17
C ALA A 51 5.22 -7.54 13.19
N GLU A 52 6.06 -8.45 12.73
CA GLU A 52 7.03 -9.14 13.56
C GLU A 52 8.44 -8.89 13.03
N HIS A 53 9.38 -8.66 13.95
CA HIS A 53 10.80 -8.61 13.68
C HIS A 53 11.54 -9.58 14.60
N ASP A 54 12.16 -10.62 14.02
CA ASP A 54 12.91 -11.66 14.74
C ASP A 54 12.23 -12.18 16.03
N ASN A 55 10.95 -12.57 15.96
CA ASN A 55 10.11 -13.04 17.08
C ASN A 55 9.63 -11.97 18.07
N GLN A 56 9.84 -10.69 17.79
CA GLN A 56 9.21 -9.58 18.51
C GLN A 56 8.04 -9.07 17.69
N GLY A 57 6.83 -9.17 18.24
CA GLY A 57 5.59 -8.76 17.57
C GLY A 57 5.18 -7.33 17.87
N ALA A 58 4.44 -6.72 16.96
CA ALA A 58 3.71 -5.49 17.15
C ALA A 58 2.34 -5.60 16.48
N CYS A 59 1.34 -5.00 17.11
CA CYS A 59 0.04 -4.78 16.53
C CYS A 59 0.02 -3.40 15.86
N LEU A 60 -0.84 -3.24 14.86
CA LEU A 60 -1.08 -1.95 14.24
C LEU A 60 -2.56 -1.61 14.34
N GLU A 61 -2.84 -0.42 14.85
CA GLU A 61 -4.16 0.15 14.85
C GLU A 61 -4.27 1.16 13.72
N HIS A 62 -5.37 1.10 12.98
CA HIS A 62 -5.62 1.97 11.82
C HIS A 62 -6.95 2.67 11.97
N ASP A 63 -7.08 3.81 11.31
CA ASP A 63 -8.38 4.42 11.07
C ASP A 63 -9.29 3.41 10.35
N PRO A 64 -10.47 3.06 10.91
CA PRO A 64 -11.38 2.11 10.30
C PRO A 64 -11.94 2.54 8.94
N VAL A 65 -11.84 3.83 8.57
CA VAL A 65 -12.32 4.34 7.29
C VAL A 65 -11.21 4.38 6.26
N THR A 66 -10.10 5.05 6.56
CA THR A 66 -9.04 5.30 5.58
C THR A 66 -8.02 4.17 5.51
N GLY A 67 -7.84 3.38 6.58
CA GLY A 67 -6.75 2.42 6.71
C GLY A 67 -5.41 3.05 7.08
N GLU A 68 -5.35 4.36 7.34
CA GLU A 68 -4.14 5.07 7.79
C GLU A 68 -3.68 4.53 9.16
N PRO A 69 -2.38 4.20 9.33
CA PRO A 69 -1.87 3.69 10.60
C PRO A 69 -1.86 4.78 11.68
N LEU A 70 -2.42 4.48 12.85
CA LEU A 70 -2.52 5.41 13.97
C LEU A 70 -1.55 5.04 15.09
N MET A 71 -1.49 3.76 15.46
CA MET A 71 -0.67 3.31 16.59
C MET A 71 0.04 2.00 16.31
N LEU A 72 1.22 1.82 16.90
CA LEU A 72 2.05 0.62 16.89
C LEU A 72 2.36 0.17 18.34
N PRO A 73 1.46 -0.60 18.98
CA PRO A 73 1.77 -1.28 20.24
C PRO A 73 2.69 -2.48 19.99
N THR A 74 3.78 -2.58 20.73
CA THR A 74 4.74 -3.68 20.64
C THR A 74 4.53 -4.71 21.75
N SER A 75 4.99 -5.94 21.54
CA SER A 75 4.96 -7.02 22.54
C SER A 75 5.77 -6.69 23.80
N SER A 76 6.65 -5.70 23.75
CA SER A 76 7.39 -5.21 24.92
C SER A 76 6.61 -4.18 25.76
N GLY A 77 5.39 -3.83 25.37
CA GLY A 77 4.55 -2.83 26.05
C GLY A 77 4.79 -1.38 25.62
N MET A 78 5.61 -1.17 24.58
CA MET A 78 5.83 0.16 24.00
C MET A 78 4.65 0.53 23.12
N GLN A 79 4.10 1.72 23.28
CA GLN A 79 3.02 2.26 22.46
C GLN A 79 3.56 3.43 21.67
N SER A 80 3.48 3.35 20.34
CA SER A 80 4.00 4.40 19.46
C SER A 80 2.91 4.96 18.57
N LEU A 81 2.69 6.28 18.61
CA LEU A 81 1.75 7.01 17.76
C LEU A 81 2.44 7.41 16.45
N TYR A 82 1.80 7.13 15.32
CA TYR A 82 2.23 7.63 14.02
C TYR A 82 1.93 9.12 13.89
N VAL A 83 2.93 9.86 13.43
CA VAL A 83 2.80 11.25 13.02
C VAL A 83 2.97 11.30 11.52
N HIS A 84 1.98 11.87 10.83
CA HIS A 84 2.00 12.02 9.38
C HIS A 84 2.33 13.46 8.98
N ASP A 85 2.95 13.62 7.81
CA ASP A 85 3.05 14.92 7.17
C ASP A 85 1.71 15.36 6.55
N GLY A 86 1.65 16.61 6.09
CA GLY A 86 0.44 17.16 5.44
C GLY A 86 0.08 16.49 4.12
N THR A 87 0.86 15.50 3.68
CA THR A 87 0.63 14.75 2.44
C THR A 87 0.30 13.27 2.70
N GLY A 88 0.25 12.84 3.97
CA GLY A 88 -0.09 11.48 4.40
C GLY A 88 1.10 10.52 4.56
N SER A 89 2.35 11.00 4.63
CA SER A 89 3.50 10.12 4.88
C SER A 89 3.85 10.04 6.37
N PRO A 90 4.08 8.85 6.95
CA PRO A 90 4.61 8.68 8.30
C PRO A 90 5.99 9.33 8.47
N VAL A 91 6.06 10.41 9.24
CA VAL A 91 7.29 11.16 9.52
C VAL A 91 7.88 10.87 10.89
N ALA A 92 7.10 10.41 11.87
CA ALA A 92 7.65 10.06 13.17
C ALA A 92 6.82 9.00 13.90
N LEU A 93 7.46 8.35 14.87
CA LEU A 93 6.81 7.52 15.87
C LEU A 93 7.08 8.10 17.26
N ILE A 94 6.06 8.73 17.85
CA ILE A 94 6.12 9.25 19.22
C ILE A 94 5.80 8.12 20.18
N THR A 95 6.69 7.83 21.11
CA THR A 95 6.53 6.71 22.04
C THR A 95 5.94 7.15 23.37
N ASN A 96 5.48 6.19 24.19
CA ASN A 96 5.10 6.43 25.58
C ASN A 96 6.32 6.58 26.53
N GLU A 97 7.53 6.39 26.04
CA GLU A 97 8.79 6.75 26.69
C GLU A 97 9.22 8.21 26.40
N PRO A 98 10.17 8.80 27.16
CA PRO A 98 10.62 10.19 26.97
C PRO A 98 11.55 10.37 25.76
N TYR A 99 11.26 9.71 24.64
CA TYR A 99 11.98 9.85 23.38
C TYR A 99 11.04 9.64 22.18
N VAL A 100 11.53 9.96 20.98
CA VAL A 100 10.87 9.63 19.71
C VAL A 100 11.63 8.45 19.11
N ALA A 101 10.94 7.41 18.63
CA ALA A 101 11.59 6.21 18.10
C ALA A 101 12.42 6.56 16.85
N PHE A 102 11.79 7.24 15.89
CA PHE A 102 12.45 7.87 14.75
C PHE A 102 11.70 9.12 14.29
N ALA A 103 12.41 10.00 13.58
CA ALA A 103 11.82 11.05 12.77
C ALA A 103 12.51 11.14 11.39
N TYR A 104 11.70 11.33 10.34
CA TYR A 104 12.09 11.51 8.96
C TYR A 104 11.61 12.86 8.42
N ALA A 105 12.37 13.41 7.49
CA ALA A 105 11.87 14.34 6.49
C ALA A 105 11.92 13.63 5.13
N TYR A 106 10.86 13.72 4.32
CA TYR A 106 10.87 13.20 2.96
C TYR A 106 11.19 14.29 1.96
N ASP A 107 11.93 13.94 0.92
CA ASP A 107 11.90 14.74 -0.31
C ASP A 107 10.51 14.57 -1.00
N PRO A 108 10.19 15.38 -2.03
CA PRO A 108 8.91 15.26 -2.74
C PRO A 108 8.63 13.87 -3.31
N TYR A 109 9.66 13.10 -3.65
CA TYR A 109 9.55 11.76 -4.20
C TYR A 109 9.66 10.67 -3.13
N GLY A 110 9.67 11.01 -1.85
CA GLY A 110 9.65 10.06 -0.74
C GLY A 110 11.00 9.49 -0.34
N THR A 111 12.13 10.09 -0.75
CA THR A 111 13.44 9.70 -0.20
C THR A 111 13.50 10.17 1.26
N PRO A 112 13.61 9.26 2.24
CA PRO A 112 13.67 9.64 3.65
C PRO A 112 15.04 10.19 4.02
N VAL A 113 15.06 11.29 4.76
CA VAL A 113 16.20 11.83 5.48
C VAL A 113 15.93 11.66 6.96
N LEU A 114 16.71 10.80 7.62
CA LEU A 114 16.60 10.56 9.06
C LEU A 114 17.07 11.81 9.82
N THR A 115 16.16 12.43 10.57
CA THR A 115 16.43 13.63 11.37
C THR A 115 16.67 13.29 12.84
N GLN A 116 16.09 12.18 13.32
CA GLN A 116 16.30 11.67 14.67
C GLN A 116 16.09 10.16 14.71
N VAL A 117 16.88 9.44 15.52
CA VAL A 117 16.63 8.04 15.86
C VAL A 117 17.07 7.76 17.28
N SER A 118 16.18 7.16 18.07
CA SER A 118 16.52 6.66 19.42
C SER A 118 16.60 5.14 19.45
N GLY A 119 16.13 4.47 18.38
CA GLY A 119 16.12 3.02 18.26
C GLY A 119 14.89 2.39 18.95
N GLY A 120 15.02 1.11 19.32
CA GLY A 120 13.96 0.35 19.96
C GLY A 120 13.08 -0.44 18.99
N ASN A 121 12.23 -1.30 19.55
CA ASN A 121 11.42 -2.26 18.81
C ASN A 121 10.47 -1.57 17.81
N ALA A 122 9.92 -0.41 18.16
CA ALA A 122 9.05 0.37 17.27
C ALA A 122 9.72 0.75 15.93
N VAL A 123 11.01 1.09 15.94
CA VAL A 123 11.76 1.41 14.71
C VAL A 123 11.87 0.19 13.81
N ALA A 124 12.16 -0.97 14.40
CA ALA A 124 12.32 -2.22 13.66
C ALA A 124 10.97 -2.74 13.14
N GLN A 125 9.94 -2.72 13.97
CA GLN A 125 8.62 -3.31 13.70
C GLN A 125 7.71 -2.43 12.84
N ASN A 126 7.98 -1.13 12.69
CA ASN A 126 7.26 -0.28 11.75
C ASN A 126 7.36 -0.87 10.31
N PRO A 127 6.27 -1.21 9.64
CA PRO A 127 6.31 -1.69 8.26
C PRO A 127 6.20 -0.56 7.22
N TYR A 128 5.81 0.65 7.61
CA TYR A 128 5.43 1.72 6.71
C TYR A 128 6.55 2.74 6.46
N ALA A 129 6.55 3.29 5.24
CA ALA A 129 7.38 4.41 4.80
C ALA A 129 6.50 5.41 4.02
N PHE A 130 7.08 6.15 3.05
CA PHE A 130 6.41 7.16 2.24
C PHE A 130 4.98 6.75 1.81
N LYS A 131 3.99 7.64 2.00
CA LYS A 131 2.57 7.42 1.65
C LYS A 131 2.00 6.07 2.11
N ASP A 132 2.34 5.64 3.32
CA ASP A 132 1.91 4.37 3.92
C ASP A 132 2.26 3.11 3.11
N GLY A 133 3.23 3.19 2.21
CA GLY A 133 3.71 2.04 1.48
C GLY A 133 4.58 1.14 2.36
N THR A 134 4.54 -0.18 2.12
CA THR A 134 5.34 -1.14 2.89
C THR A 134 6.81 -1.04 2.50
N GLN A 135 7.68 -0.81 3.47
CA GLN A 135 9.09 -0.57 3.21
C GLN A 135 9.89 -1.84 2.95
N ASP A 136 10.83 -1.76 2.01
CA ASP A 136 11.85 -2.77 1.80
C ASP A 136 13.13 -2.43 2.57
N ARG A 137 13.37 -3.15 3.66
CA ARG A 137 14.58 -3.01 4.49
C ARG A 137 15.88 -3.41 3.80
N THR A 138 15.82 -3.98 2.60
CA THR A 138 16.99 -4.44 1.84
C THR A 138 17.43 -3.46 0.75
N THR A 139 16.47 -2.79 0.09
CA THR A 139 16.73 -1.95 -1.10
C THR A 139 16.36 -0.49 -0.89
N GLY A 140 15.58 -0.16 0.15
CA GLY A 140 14.98 1.15 0.32
C GLY A 140 13.80 1.42 -0.62
N TRP A 141 13.32 0.40 -1.36
CA TRP A 141 12.10 0.50 -2.14
C TRP A 141 10.86 0.48 -1.27
N VAL A 142 9.75 0.93 -1.84
CA VAL A 142 8.45 0.95 -1.17
C VAL A 142 7.47 0.15 -2.01
N LYS A 143 6.71 -0.73 -1.38
CA LYS A 143 5.68 -1.55 -2.00
C LYS A 143 4.33 -0.87 -1.88
N TYR A 144 3.68 -0.68 -3.02
CA TYR A 144 2.29 -0.24 -3.15
C TYR A 144 1.54 -1.28 -3.97
N GLY A 145 0.27 -1.55 -3.64
CA GLY A 145 -0.61 -2.51 -4.32
C GLY A 145 0.10 -3.48 -5.28
N ALA A 146 0.07 -3.18 -6.57
CA ALA A 146 0.67 -4.02 -7.61
C ALA A 146 2.20 -3.84 -7.82
N ARG A 147 2.78 -2.67 -7.52
CA ARG A 147 4.14 -2.30 -7.97
C ARG A 147 5.11 -1.89 -6.84
N TRP A 148 6.39 -2.03 -7.13
CA TRP A 148 7.50 -1.55 -6.29
C TRP A 148 7.96 -0.19 -6.80
N TYR A 149 7.99 0.78 -5.89
CA TYR A 149 8.47 2.13 -6.11
C TYR A 149 9.90 2.28 -5.60
N ASN A 150 10.75 2.99 -6.34
CA ASN A 150 12.09 3.35 -5.91
C ASN A 150 12.15 4.87 -5.64
N PRO A 151 12.10 5.30 -4.36
CA PRO A 151 12.17 6.71 -3.99
C PRO A 151 13.45 7.40 -4.49
N ALA A 152 14.59 6.70 -4.48
CA ALA A 152 15.89 7.28 -4.84
C ALA A 152 15.96 7.80 -6.29
N ILE A 153 15.08 7.32 -7.18
CA ILE A 153 14.97 7.79 -8.57
C ILE A 153 13.59 8.35 -8.91
N GLY A 154 12.67 8.38 -7.94
CA GLY A 154 11.31 8.90 -8.13
C GLY A 154 10.42 8.11 -9.10
N ARG A 155 10.60 6.78 -9.23
CA ARG A 155 9.92 5.99 -10.28
C ARG A 155 9.50 4.60 -9.84
N TRP A 156 8.51 4.05 -10.56
CA TRP A 156 8.18 2.63 -10.50
C TRP A 156 9.32 1.77 -11.06
N THR A 157 9.51 0.59 -10.48
CA THR A 157 10.50 -0.39 -10.94
C THR A 157 9.93 -1.38 -11.95
N GLN A 158 8.59 -1.44 -12.08
CA GLN A 158 7.89 -2.18 -13.11
C GLN A 158 7.11 -1.25 -14.02
N GLN A 159 6.98 -1.65 -15.28
CA GLN A 159 6.13 -0.98 -16.25
C GLN A 159 4.67 -1.11 -15.85
N ASP A 160 3.92 0.00 -15.93
CA ASP A 160 2.46 -0.01 -15.76
C ASP A 160 1.78 -0.91 -16.77
N THR A 161 0.73 -1.62 -16.39
CA THR A 161 -0.14 -2.32 -17.35
C THR A 161 -1.03 -1.34 -18.13
N LEU A 162 -1.33 -0.18 -17.56
CA LEU A 162 -2.05 0.88 -18.26
C LEU A 162 -1.19 1.43 -19.39
N ASP A 163 -1.72 1.34 -20.61
CA ASP A 163 -1.08 1.87 -21.82
C ASP A 163 -1.91 3.05 -22.33
N ALA A 164 -1.56 4.25 -21.88
CA ALA A 164 -2.25 5.50 -22.20
C ALA A 164 -1.31 6.52 -22.88
N PRO A 165 -0.79 6.22 -24.09
CA PRO A 165 0.23 7.05 -24.74
C PRO A 165 -0.26 8.45 -25.13
N LEU A 166 -1.58 8.64 -25.23
CA LEU A 166 -2.20 9.93 -25.55
C LEU A 166 -2.48 10.80 -24.32
N ASP A 167 -2.34 10.25 -23.11
CA ASP A 167 -2.50 10.99 -21.88
C ASP A 167 -1.11 11.39 -21.35
N PRO A 168 -0.71 12.67 -21.40
CA PRO A 168 0.63 13.08 -20.96
C PRO A 168 0.92 12.77 -19.49
N ALA A 169 -0.11 12.63 -18.64
CA ALA A 169 0.07 12.27 -17.23
C ALA A 169 0.46 10.78 -17.04
N ASN A 170 -0.02 9.90 -17.94
CA ASN A 170 0.15 8.45 -17.83
C ASN A 170 0.93 7.83 -19.02
N ALA A 171 1.40 8.65 -19.97
CA ALA A 171 2.17 8.20 -21.13
C ALA A 171 3.50 7.54 -20.73
N ASN A 172 4.09 7.98 -19.62
CA ASN A 172 5.26 7.33 -19.05
C ASN A 172 4.83 6.25 -18.06
N ARG A 173 4.91 4.99 -18.49
CA ARG A 173 4.53 3.80 -17.72
C ARG A 173 5.42 3.49 -16.50
N TYR A 174 6.42 4.33 -16.22
CA TYR A 174 7.25 4.27 -15.01
C TYR A 174 7.11 5.52 -14.13
N ALA A 175 6.34 6.52 -14.54
CA ALA A 175 6.14 7.74 -13.77
C ALA A 175 5.31 7.45 -12.52
N TYR A 176 5.77 7.95 -11.38
CA TYR A 176 4.98 7.94 -10.16
C TYR A 176 4.13 9.21 -10.09
N ALA A 177 2.85 9.05 -9.79
CA ALA A 177 1.93 10.15 -9.49
C ALA A 177 1.93 11.27 -10.57
N ALA A 178 1.98 10.89 -11.85
CA ALA A 178 2.12 11.81 -13.00
C ALA A 178 3.31 12.79 -12.93
N ASN A 179 4.37 12.44 -12.19
CA ASN A 179 5.52 13.28 -11.83
C ASN A 179 5.19 14.47 -10.90
N ASP A 180 4.03 14.47 -10.25
CA ASP A 180 3.63 15.48 -9.25
C ASP A 180 3.26 14.84 -7.89
N PRO A 181 4.23 14.23 -7.19
CA PRO A 181 3.99 13.46 -5.95
C PRO A 181 3.58 14.30 -4.72
N ILE A 182 3.69 15.63 -4.82
CA ILE A 182 3.22 16.54 -3.77
C ILE A 182 1.70 16.61 -3.79
N ASN A 183 1.12 16.74 -4.98
CA ASN A 183 -0.32 16.87 -5.17
C ASN A 183 -1.03 15.54 -5.46
N ASN A 184 -0.26 14.49 -5.79
CA ASN A 184 -0.77 13.20 -6.21
C ASN A 184 -0.15 12.03 -5.44
N ALA A 185 -0.90 10.94 -5.38
CA ALA A 185 -0.42 9.63 -4.93
C ALA A 185 -0.85 8.56 -5.95
N ASP A 186 -0.31 7.35 -5.81
CA ASP A 186 -0.80 6.15 -6.51
C ASP A 186 -0.75 4.96 -5.53
N PRO A 187 -1.73 4.86 -4.61
CA PRO A 187 -1.76 3.81 -3.57
C PRO A 187 -1.88 2.39 -4.15
N LEU A 188 -2.60 2.25 -5.28
CA LEU A 188 -2.79 0.97 -5.97
C LEU A 188 -1.55 0.53 -6.74
N GLY A 189 -0.66 1.48 -7.06
CA GLY A 189 0.43 1.27 -8.00
C GLY A 189 -0.11 0.90 -9.38
N LEU A 190 -1.16 1.56 -9.86
CA LEU A 190 -1.80 1.30 -11.17
C LEU A 190 -2.32 2.57 -11.84
N VAL A 191 -2.75 3.56 -11.06
CA VAL A 191 -3.34 4.81 -11.58
C VAL A 191 -3.09 5.93 -10.59
N THR A 192 -2.69 7.10 -11.09
CA THR A 192 -2.57 8.31 -10.26
C THR A 192 -3.94 8.67 -9.67
N SER A 193 -4.04 8.94 -8.36
CA SER A 193 -5.31 9.18 -7.64
C SER A 193 -6.14 10.33 -8.22
N GLN A 194 -5.54 11.29 -8.94
CA GLN A 194 -6.27 12.32 -9.69
C GLN A 194 -7.10 11.77 -10.87
N CYS A 195 -6.79 10.57 -11.39
CA CYS A 195 -7.56 9.93 -12.45
C CYS A 195 -8.96 9.48 -11.98
N LEU A 196 -9.19 9.33 -10.67
CA LEU A 196 -10.51 9.05 -10.13
C LEU A 196 -11.37 10.31 -9.95
N ILE A 197 -10.77 11.50 -10.04
CA ILE A 197 -11.45 12.79 -9.80
C ILE A 197 -11.64 13.59 -11.10
N SER A 198 -10.92 13.30 -12.17
CA SER A 198 -11.06 13.97 -13.47
C SER A 198 -12.09 13.35 -14.43
N GLY A 199 -12.90 12.40 -13.96
CA GLY A 199 -14.12 11.92 -14.65
C GLY A 199 -15.26 11.95 -13.66
N GLY A 200 -15.94 13.09 -13.55
CA GLY A 200 -16.84 13.42 -12.44
C GLY A 200 -17.81 12.30 -12.03
N VAL A 201 -17.82 12.00 -10.72
CA VAL A 201 -18.96 12.06 -9.79
C VAL A 201 -18.40 11.65 -8.42
N THR A 202 -18.24 12.61 -7.52
CA THR A 202 -18.25 12.34 -6.08
C THR A 202 -19.68 12.01 -5.66
N ALA A 203 -19.95 10.74 -5.41
CA ALA A 203 -20.96 10.30 -4.46
C ALA A 203 -20.58 8.87 -4.05
N GLY A 204 -20.15 8.71 -2.79
CA GLY A 204 -19.54 7.48 -2.30
C GLY A 204 -20.38 6.24 -2.54
N LEU A 205 -19.78 5.24 -3.16
CA LEU A 205 -20.12 3.83 -3.06
C LEU A 205 -18.85 3.04 -3.36
N GLY A 206 -18.38 2.25 -2.38
CA GLY A 206 -17.31 1.28 -2.59
C GLY A 206 -17.78 0.22 -3.57
N LEU A 207 -17.33 0.30 -4.81
CA LEU A 207 -17.27 -0.78 -5.79
C LEU A 207 -16.16 -0.43 -6.80
N ILE A 208 -14.98 -1.02 -6.64
CA ILE A 208 -13.93 -0.99 -7.69
C ILE A 208 -14.22 -2.14 -8.65
N SER A 209 -14.94 -1.87 -9.73
CA SER A 209 -14.93 -2.70 -10.93
C SER A 209 -14.01 -2.04 -11.96
N VAL A 210 -12.84 -2.62 -12.16
CA VAL A 210 -11.95 -2.27 -13.28
C VAL A 210 -12.65 -2.68 -14.58
N ALA A 211 -13.29 -1.71 -15.24
CA ALA A 211 -13.77 -1.85 -16.60
C ALA A 211 -12.78 -1.17 -17.55
N LEU A 212 -11.87 -1.95 -18.14
CA LEU A 212 -11.13 -1.51 -19.33
C LEU A 212 -12.14 -1.37 -20.49
N ALA A 213 -12.43 -0.14 -20.90
CA ALA A 213 -13.11 0.14 -22.15
C ALA A 213 -12.09 0.52 -23.23
N ILE A 214 -11.89 -0.34 -24.21
CA ILE A 214 -11.32 0.07 -25.50
C ILE A 214 -12.15 -0.56 -26.63
N GLY A 215 -12.79 0.31 -27.42
CA GLY A 215 -13.16 0.02 -28.81
C GLY A 215 -14.64 -0.24 -29.10
N ALA A 216 -15.40 0.82 -29.35
CA ALA A 216 -16.06 1.02 -30.65
C ALA A 216 -16.83 2.36 -30.64
N VAL A 217 -16.31 3.34 -31.38
CA VAL A 217 -17.07 4.50 -31.83
C VAL A 217 -18.18 3.98 -32.76
N GLY A 218 -19.43 4.15 -32.35
CA GLY A 218 -20.61 3.72 -33.08
C GLY A 218 -21.76 4.69 -32.87
N ALA A 219 -21.70 5.79 -33.62
CA ALA A 219 -22.74 6.72 -34.05
C ALA A 219 -24.19 6.60 -33.52
N THR A 220 -24.74 7.80 -33.23
CA THR A 220 -26.15 8.25 -33.27
C THR A 220 -27.09 7.98 -32.10
N GLY A 221 -27.75 9.06 -31.64
CA GLY A 221 -29.10 9.00 -31.09
C GLY A 221 -29.26 9.64 -29.71
N THR A 222 -29.48 10.95 -29.67
CA THR A 222 -30.12 11.63 -28.53
C THR A 222 -31.50 11.02 -28.26
N ILE A 223 -31.77 10.55 -27.03
CA ILE A 223 -33.15 10.40 -26.56
C ILE A 223 -33.25 10.93 -25.12
N LEU A 224 -33.95 12.06 -25.01
CA LEU A 224 -34.59 12.58 -23.81
C LEU A 224 -35.48 11.51 -23.16
N GLY A 225 -35.50 11.49 -21.82
CA GLY A 225 -36.65 10.99 -21.05
C GLY A 225 -36.44 9.63 -20.39
N ALA A 226 -36.17 9.65 -19.10
CA ALA A 226 -36.46 8.52 -18.23
C ALA A 226 -37.99 8.31 -18.14
N PRO A 227 -38.44 7.06 -17.97
CA PRO A 227 -39.07 6.75 -16.70
C PRO A 227 -38.66 5.40 -16.08
N ALA A 228 -39.00 5.29 -14.81
CA ALA A 228 -38.71 4.25 -13.83
C ALA A 228 -38.77 2.79 -14.31
N GLY A 229 -37.83 1.98 -13.82
CA GLY A 229 -37.95 0.52 -13.72
C GLY A 229 -37.05 -0.27 -14.67
N ALA A 230 -35.75 -0.31 -14.42
CA ALA A 230 -34.85 -1.32 -15.01
C ALA A 230 -34.23 -2.14 -13.88
N VAL A 231 -34.74 -3.36 -13.71
CA VAL A 231 -34.23 -4.39 -12.80
C VAL A 231 -32.93 -4.95 -13.42
N LEU A 232 -31.79 -4.76 -12.75
CA LEU A 232 -30.56 -5.47 -13.06
C LEU A 232 -30.57 -6.80 -12.28
N THR A 233 -30.79 -7.90 -13.00
CA THR A 233 -30.68 -9.25 -12.46
C THR A 233 -29.22 -9.56 -12.13
N ALA A 234 -28.90 -9.67 -10.84
CA ALA A 234 -27.61 -10.14 -10.36
C ALA A 234 -27.49 -11.65 -10.62
N GLY A 235 -26.66 -12.03 -11.60
CA GLY A 235 -26.22 -13.42 -11.77
C GLY A 235 -25.17 -13.75 -10.71
N SER A 236 -25.47 -14.72 -9.85
CA SER A 236 -24.55 -15.24 -8.84
C SER A 236 -23.55 -16.21 -9.48
N LEU A 237 -22.25 -15.90 -9.38
CA LEU A 237 -21.15 -16.81 -9.71
C LEU A 237 -20.65 -17.49 -8.42
N ALA A 238 -20.88 -18.79 -8.33
CA ALA A 238 -20.33 -19.65 -7.28
C ALA A 238 -18.85 -19.94 -7.54
N VAL A 239 -17.98 -19.74 -6.54
CA VAL A 239 -16.57 -20.16 -6.58
C VAL A 239 -16.40 -21.33 -5.61
N GLY A 240 -16.05 -22.49 -6.18
CA GLY A 240 -15.84 -23.74 -5.47
C GLY A 240 -14.56 -23.74 -4.61
N GLY A 241 -14.64 -24.40 -3.45
CA GLY A 241 -13.55 -24.54 -2.50
C GLY A 241 -12.43 -25.47 -2.99
N GLY A 242 -11.20 -25.02 -2.79
CA GLY A 242 -9.97 -25.82 -2.88
C GLY A 242 -9.25 -25.84 -1.52
N PRO A 243 -8.43 -26.87 -1.25
CA PRO A 243 -8.03 -27.26 0.11
C PRO A 243 -7.12 -26.24 0.82
N ALA A 244 -7.42 -26.04 2.10
CA ALA A 244 -6.67 -25.20 3.03
C ALA A 244 -5.23 -25.72 3.21
N ALA A 245 -4.26 -24.92 2.80
CA ALA A 245 -2.88 -25.07 3.24
C ALA A 245 -2.79 -24.48 4.66
N SER A 246 -2.54 -25.34 5.66
CA SER A 246 -2.31 -24.92 7.03
C SER A 246 -0.94 -24.24 7.12
N LEU A 247 -0.93 -22.92 7.10
CA LEU A 247 0.20 -22.10 7.55
C LEU A 247 0.02 -21.88 9.05
N THR A 248 0.95 -22.40 9.85
CA THR A 248 1.03 -22.14 11.28
C THR A 248 1.47 -20.68 11.45
N TYR A 249 0.52 -19.78 11.64
CA TYR A 249 0.78 -18.40 12.06
C TYR A 249 0.83 -18.36 13.59
N SER A 250 1.91 -17.84 14.16
CA SER A 250 1.92 -17.45 15.58
C SER A 250 0.96 -16.29 15.75
N LEU A 251 -0.27 -16.58 16.14
CA LEU A 251 -1.28 -15.58 16.43
C LEU A 251 -0.92 -14.89 17.76
N PHE A 252 -0.22 -13.76 17.68
CA PHE A 252 -0.08 -12.88 18.83
C PHE A 252 -1.43 -12.21 19.09
N VAL A 253 -1.98 -12.36 20.29
CA VAL A 253 -3.23 -11.69 20.69
C VAL A 253 -2.87 -10.31 21.21
N CYS A 254 -3.34 -9.25 20.55
CA CYS A 254 -3.24 -7.90 21.06
C CYS A 254 -4.05 -7.83 22.37
N LEU A 255 -3.41 -7.44 23.47
CA LEU A 255 -4.03 -7.27 24.79
C LEU A 255 -4.45 -5.81 25.00
#